data_AF-A0A5S3YM54-F1
#
_entry.id   AF-A0A5S3YM54-F1
#
_cell.length_a   1.000
_cell.length_b   1.000
_cell.length_c   1.000
_cell.angle_alpha   90.00
_cell.angle_beta   90.00
_cell.angle_gamma   90.00
#
_symmetry.space_group_name_H-M   'P 1'
#
loop_
_entity.id
_entity.type
_entity.pdbx_description
1 polymer ?
#
loop_
_entity_poly.entity_id
_entity_poly.type
_entity_poly.pdbx_seq_one_letter_code
_entity_poly.pdbx_strand_id
1 'polypeptide(L)'
;MTDIIYKINGIFFSEVKQTLTFEKHTIELEVRESEVLAYFCKHANQQITRGELIDNVWHGQIVTDNAVNRVITKLRKALGD
;
A
#
# COMPACT_ATOMS: atom_id res chain seq x y z
N MET A 1 8.16 -8.29 -16.53
CA MET A 1 7.86 -8.41 -15.08
C MET A 1 6.37 -8.73 -14.99
N THR A 2 5.97 -9.80 -14.30
CA THR A 2 4.56 -10.20 -14.22
C THR A 2 3.86 -9.36 -13.17
N ASP A 3 2.74 -8.73 -13.52
CA ASP A 3 1.94 -7.93 -12.59
C ASP A 3 1.21 -8.86 -11.61
N ILE A 4 1.58 -8.79 -10.33
CA ILE A 4 0.90 -9.53 -9.27
C ILE A 4 -0.35 -8.75 -8.88
N ILE A 5 -1.51 -9.37 -9.06
CA ILE A 5 -2.80 -8.81 -8.64
C ILE A 5 -3.22 -9.43 -7.30
N TYR A 6 -3.30 -8.62 -6.26
CA TYR A 6 -3.81 -9.03 -4.95
C TYR A 6 -5.31 -8.82 -4.88
N LYS A 7 -6.03 -9.73 -4.23
CA LYS A 7 -7.46 -9.59 -3.93
C LYS A 7 -7.65 -9.32 -2.44
N ILE A 8 -8.19 -8.15 -2.11
CA ILE A 8 -8.36 -7.63 -0.75
C ILE A 8 -9.84 -7.31 -0.55
N ASN A 9 -10.60 -8.17 0.14
CA ASN A 9 -12.03 -7.96 0.40
C ASN A 9 -12.87 -7.56 -0.83
N GLY A 10 -12.58 -8.13 -2.01
CA GLY A 10 -13.28 -7.82 -3.27
C GLY A 10 -12.68 -6.66 -4.07
N ILE A 11 -11.67 -5.97 -3.53
CA ILE A 11 -10.85 -4.98 -4.23
C ILE A 11 -9.68 -5.72 -4.90
N PHE A 12 -9.37 -5.37 -6.14
CA PHE A 12 -8.16 -5.85 -6.83
C PHE A 12 -7.08 -4.78 -6.81
N PHE A 13 -5.93 -5.12 -6.25
CA PHE A 13 -4.77 -4.25 -6.21
C PHE A 13 -3.71 -4.72 -7.22
N SER A 14 -3.30 -3.83 -8.13
CA SER A 14 -2.16 -4.03 -9.02
C SER A 14 -0.97 -3.21 -8.55
N GLU A 15 0.12 -3.88 -8.19
CA GLU A 15 1.36 -3.23 -7.76
C GLU A 15 2.03 -2.49 -8.93
N VAL A 16 2.03 -3.10 -10.14
CA VAL A 16 2.69 -2.52 -11.32
C VAL A 16 1.89 -1.33 -11.87
N LYS A 17 0.56 -1.43 -11.92
CA LYS A 17 -0.29 -0.34 -12.40
C LYS A 17 -0.58 0.70 -11.32
N GLN A 18 -0.30 0.39 -10.06
CA GLN A 18 -0.59 1.24 -8.90
C GLN A 18 -2.08 1.57 -8.83
N THR A 19 -2.95 0.57 -9.01
CA THR A 19 -4.40 0.77 -9.06
C THR A 19 -5.14 -0.10 -8.07
N LEU A 20 -6.21 0.44 -7.50
CA LEU A 20 -7.27 -0.32 -6.83
C LEU A 20 -8.51 -0.36 -7.72
N THR A 21 -8.93 -1.56 -8.10
CA THR A 21 -10.15 -1.79 -8.86
C THR A 21 -11.22 -2.35 -7.94
N PHE A 22 -12.28 -1.57 -7.77
CA PHE A 22 -13.54 -1.94 -7.14
C PHE A 22 -14.51 -2.45 -8.21
N GLU A 23 -15.66 -2.99 -7.80
CA GLU A 23 -16.66 -3.53 -8.73
C GLU A 23 -17.08 -2.55 -9.85
N LYS A 24 -17.11 -1.24 -9.54
CA LYS A 24 -17.67 -0.21 -10.42
C LYS A 24 -16.66 0.84 -10.90
N HIS A 25 -15.49 0.93 -10.28
CA HIS A 25 -14.53 1.98 -10.58
C HIS A 25 -13.11 1.55 -10.24
N THR A 26 -12.14 2.24 -10.83
CA THR A 26 -10.71 2.06 -10.53
C THR A 26 -10.16 3.42 -10.09
N ILE A 27 -9.29 3.38 -9.09
CA ILE A 27 -8.52 4.55 -8.65
C ILE A 27 -7.03 4.26 -8.78
N GLU A 28 -6.27 5.29 -9.09
CA GLU A 28 -4.81 5.27 -9.06
C GLU A 28 -4.32 5.62 -7.64
N LEU A 29 -3.29 4.92 -7.20
CA LEU A 29 -2.56 5.17 -5.97
C LEU A 29 -1.32 5.99 -6.29
N GLU A 30 -0.89 6.81 -5.34
CA GLU A 30 0.48 7.34 -5.39
C GLU A 30 1.48 6.18 -5.22
N VAL A 31 2.67 6.31 -5.80
CA VAL A 31 3.76 5.29 -5.72
C VAL A 31 3.93 4.77 -4.29
N ARG A 32 3.99 5.69 -3.31
CA ARG A 32 4.23 5.33 -1.92
C ARG A 32 3.06 4.58 -1.27
N GLU A 33 1.83 4.88 -1.65
CA GLU A 33 0.64 4.15 -1.18
C GLU A 33 0.64 2.73 -1.74
N SER A 34 0.96 2.59 -3.03
CA SER A 34 1.10 1.30 -3.70
C SER A 34 2.20 0.43 -3.05
N GLU A 35 3.38 1.00 -2.79
CA GLU A 35 4.49 0.29 -2.15
C GLU A 35 4.13 -0.18 -0.73
N VAL A 36 3.48 0.67 0.07
CA VAL A 36 2.98 0.30 1.40
C VAL A 36 1.96 -0.85 1.30
N LEU A 37 0.99 -0.75 0.40
CA LEU A 37 -0.03 -1.78 0.26
C LEU A 37 0.56 -3.11 -0.22
N ALA A 38 1.50 -3.07 -1.16
CA ALA A 38 2.23 -4.25 -1.61
C ALA A 38 3.01 -4.89 -0.47
N TYR A 39 3.68 -4.09 0.37
CA TYR A 39 4.38 -4.60 1.55
C TYR A 39 3.42 -5.31 2.52
N PHE A 40 2.27 -4.70 2.81
CA PHE A 40 1.23 -5.32 3.64
C PHE A 40 0.66 -6.61 3.04
N CYS A 41 0.44 -6.65 1.73
CA CYS A 41 -0.07 -7.86 1.07
C CYS A 41 0.95 -9.01 1.10
N LYS A 42 2.25 -8.70 0.93
CA LYS A 42 3.35 -9.69 1.04
C LYS A 42 3.51 -10.23 2.46
N HIS A 43 3.10 -9.47 3.48
CA HIS A 43 3.21 -9.80 4.90
C HIS A 43 1.83 -9.90 5.57
N ALA A 44 0.85 -10.46 4.85
CA ALA A 44 -0.51 -10.57 5.35
C ALA A 44 -0.56 -11.37 6.66
N ASN A 45 -1.40 -10.89 7.61
CA ASN A 45 -1.58 -11.46 8.95
C ASN A 45 -0.34 -11.38 9.86
N GLN A 46 0.63 -10.51 9.55
CA GLN A 46 1.78 -10.25 10.41
C GLN A 46 1.65 -8.87 11.07
N GLN A 47 2.12 -8.76 12.30
CA GLN A 47 2.30 -7.45 12.94
C GLN A 47 3.52 -6.78 12.30
N ILE A 48 3.31 -5.60 11.72
CA ILE A 48 4.37 -4.81 11.07
C ILE A 48 4.65 -3.59 11.94
N THR A 49 5.90 -3.46 12.37
CA THR A 49 6.38 -2.29 13.09
C THR A 49 6.62 -1.12 12.12
N ARG A 50 6.66 0.08 12.68
CA ARG A 50 6.98 1.28 11.91
C ARG A 50 8.40 1.25 11.34
N GLY A 51 9.36 0.75 12.11
CA GLY A 51 10.76 0.62 11.67
C GLY A 51 10.87 -0.31 10.46
N GLU A 52 10.28 -1.49 10.53
CA GLU A 52 10.24 -2.44 9.40
C GLU A 52 9.60 -1.81 8.16
N LEU A 53 8.51 -1.06 8.33
CA LEU A 53 7.86 -0.40 7.21
C LEU A 53 8.75 0.68 6.58
N ILE A 54 9.44 1.49 7.39
CA ILE A 54 10.39 2.51 6.90
C ILE A 54 11.56 1.85 6.18
N ASP A 55 12.16 0.81 6.76
CA ASP A 55 13.31 0.13 6.20
C ASP A 55 12.98 -0.52 4.84
N ASN A 56 11.78 -1.09 4.69
CA ASN A 56 11.40 -1.83 3.48
C ASN A 56 10.74 -0.99 2.39
N VAL A 57 9.93 0.02 2.74
CA VAL A 57 9.22 0.86 1.76
C VAL A 57 9.97 2.15 1.46
N TRP A 58 10.61 2.76 2.47
CA TRP A 58 11.42 3.96 2.30
C TRP A 58 12.91 3.65 2.18
N HIS A 59 13.30 2.37 2.18
CA HIS A 59 14.69 1.93 1.99
C HIS A 59 15.67 2.60 2.97
N GLY A 60 15.25 2.76 4.23
CA GLY A 60 16.06 3.37 5.28
C GLY A 60 16.20 4.90 5.18
N GLN A 61 15.44 5.56 4.31
CA GLN A 61 15.38 7.03 4.28
C GLN A 61 14.86 7.58 5.60
N ILE A 62 15.48 8.67 6.08
CA ILE A 62 15.02 9.38 7.27
C ILE A 62 13.70 10.07 6.94
N VAL A 63 12.59 9.51 7.42
CA VAL A 63 11.24 10.06 7.28
C VAL A 63 10.63 10.31 8.65
N THR A 64 9.79 11.34 8.74
CA THR A 64 9.08 11.66 9.99
C THR A 64 7.88 10.74 10.15
N ASP A 65 7.45 10.53 11.40
CA ASP A 65 6.23 9.78 11.70
C ASP A 65 5.00 10.36 11.00
N ASN A 66 4.94 11.69 10.87
CA ASN A 66 3.87 12.39 10.17
C ASN A 66 3.83 12.04 8.68
N ALA A 67 4.99 11.85 8.03
CA ALA A 67 5.04 11.45 6.63
C ALA A 67 4.47 10.03 6.43
N VAL A 68 4.87 9.08 7.28
CA VAL A 68 4.34 7.72 7.26
C VAL A 68 2.83 7.73 7.55
N ASN A 69 2.40 8.46 8.60
CA ASN A 69 0.98 8.56 8.96
C ASN A 69 0.13 9.15 7.83
N ARG A 70 0.65 10.14 7.09
CA ARG A 70 -0.05 10.72 5.94
C ARG A 70 -0.28 9.69 4.84
N VAL A 71 0.72 8.87 4.51
CA VAL A 71 0.58 7.80 3.51
C VAL A 71 -0.43 6.77 3.96
N ILE A 72 -0.33 6.29 5.22
CA ILE A 72 -1.31 5.35 5.78
C ILE A 72 -2.73 5.93 5.75
N THR A 73 -2.90 7.21 6.08
CA THR A 73 -4.20 7.88 6.07
C THR A 73 -4.80 7.96 4.67
N LYS A 74 -3.99 8.31 3.66
CA LYS A 74 -4.46 8.33 2.28
C LYS A 74 -4.80 6.93 1.77
N LEU A 75 -3.96 5.94 2.08
CA LEU A 75 -4.19 4.55 1.70
C LEU A 75 -5.50 4.00 2.31
N ARG A 76 -5.77 4.27 3.59
CA ARG A 76 -7.06 3.93 4.22
C ARG A 76 -8.25 4.52 3.49
N LYS A 77 -8.19 5.82 3.19
CA LYS A 77 -9.24 6.50 2.40
C LYS A 77 -9.42 5.89 1.02
N ALA A 78 -8.32 5.54 0.35
CA ALA A 78 -8.35 4.87 -0.95
C ALA A 78 -9.01 3.48 -0.87
N LEU A 79 -8.83 2.75 0.23
CA LEU A 79 -9.45 1.45 0.50
C LEU A 79 -10.90 1.54 1.03
N GLY A 80 -11.35 2.73 1.43
CA GLY A 80 -12.69 2.95 1.99
C GLY A 80 -12.83 2.60 3.48
N ASP A 81 -11.74 2.65 4.26
CA ASP A 81 -11.73 2.64 5.74
C ASP A 81 -12.04 4.04 6.28
#